data_AF-V7CT56-F1
#
_entry.id   AF-V7CT56-F1
#
_cell.length_a   1.000
_cell.length_b   1.000
_cell.length_c   1.000
_cell.angle_alpha   90.00
_cell.angle_beta   90.00
_cell.angle_gamma   90.00
#
_symmetry.space_group_name_H-M   'P 1'
#
loop_
_entity.id
_entity.type
_entity.pdbx_description
1 polymer ?
#
loop_
_entity_poly.entity_id
_entity_poly.type
_entity_poly.pdbx_seq_one_letter_code
_entity_poly.pdbx_strand_id
1 'polypeptide(L)'
;SSKALFGFPEHVGELKHIHKLAPMAATEHGISVDSERTNLLNHHTEKHFTAGEIVRDIIIGVSDGLTVPFALAAGLSGANVTSSIVLTAGIAEVAAGAISMGLGGYLAAKSEADNYSRELKREQEEIIAVPETEAAEVAEILAEYGIQPHEYAPVVNALRKNPQAWLDFMMNEGIMKS
;
A
#
# COMPACT_ATOMS: atom_id res chain seq x y z
N SER A 1 13.45 58.64 -7.12
CA SER A 1 12.86 59.99 -7.33
C SER A 1 13.15 60.43 -8.75
N SER A 2 12.18 61.10 -9.42
CA SER A 2 12.13 61.54 -10.85
C SER A 2 11.98 60.41 -11.90
N LYS A 3 10.93 60.25 -12.76
CA LYS A 3 9.94 61.13 -13.44
C LYS A 3 10.60 62.29 -14.22
N ALA A 4 10.32 62.58 -15.51
CA ALA A 4 9.36 62.09 -16.50
C ALA A 4 9.60 62.74 -17.91
N LEU A 5 8.80 62.32 -18.92
CA LEU A 5 8.37 63.01 -20.17
C LEU A 5 9.36 63.01 -21.36
N PHE A 6 9.03 62.86 -22.65
CA PHE A 6 7.86 63.01 -23.56
C PHE A 6 8.07 62.04 -24.76
N GLY A 7 7.13 61.64 -25.64
CA GLY A 7 5.78 62.09 -25.94
C GLY A 7 5.12 61.19 -27.00
N PHE A 8 3.79 61.28 -27.09
CA PHE A 8 2.92 60.62 -28.08
C PHE A 8 2.85 61.40 -29.40
N PRO A 9 2.33 60.78 -30.47
CA PRO A 9 1.15 61.37 -31.09
C PRO A 9 -0.01 60.37 -31.23
N GLU A 10 -1.20 60.83 -30.88
CA GLU A 10 -2.48 60.26 -31.27
C GLU A 10 -2.82 60.70 -32.70
N HIS A 11 -3.28 59.76 -33.53
CA HIS A 11 -4.22 60.08 -34.60
C HIS A 11 -5.29 58.98 -34.62
N VAL A 12 -6.49 59.39 -34.22
CA VAL A 12 -7.72 58.61 -34.20
C VAL A 12 -8.29 58.51 -35.62
N GLY A 13 -8.67 57.30 -36.02
CA GLY A 13 -9.47 57.02 -37.21
C GLY A 13 -10.19 55.68 -37.02
N GLU A 14 -11.44 55.76 -36.57
CA GLU A 14 -12.31 54.63 -36.23
C GLU A 14 -12.84 53.84 -37.45
N LEU A 15 -12.89 52.52 -37.25
CA LEU A 15 -13.94 51.54 -37.60
C LEU A 15 -14.28 51.25 -39.07
N LYS A 16 -14.07 49.98 -39.46
CA LYS A 16 -15.18 49.00 -39.66
C LYS A 16 -14.68 47.55 -39.78
N HIS A 17 -15.48 46.66 -39.18
CA HIS A 17 -15.34 45.21 -39.04
C HIS A 17 -14.80 44.42 -40.26
N ILE A 18 -13.90 43.47 -39.99
CA ILE A 18 -14.00 42.08 -40.49
C ILE A 18 -13.25 41.08 -39.58
N HIS A 19 -14.03 40.19 -38.98
CA HIS A 19 -13.76 38.80 -38.57
C HIS A 19 -12.57 38.36 -37.66
N LYS A 20 -12.95 37.43 -36.80
CA LYS A 20 -12.28 36.72 -35.71
C LYS A 20 -11.18 35.72 -36.14
N LEU A 21 -10.19 35.55 -35.25
CA LEU A 21 -9.46 34.33 -34.84
C LEU A 21 -8.43 33.69 -35.79
N ALA A 22 -7.14 33.74 -35.42
CA ALA A 22 -6.42 32.70 -34.65
C ALA A 22 -4.89 32.95 -34.67
N PRO A 23 -4.14 32.71 -33.56
CA PRO A 23 -2.68 32.77 -33.57
C PRO A 23 -2.06 31.52 -34.21
N MET A 24 -1.02 31.81 -34.98
CA MET A 24 0.05 31.00 -35.56
C MET A 24 0.29 29.61 -34.95
N ALA A 25 0.50 28.65 -35.86
CA ALA A 25 0.77 27.24 -35.64
C ALA A 25 1.77 26.93 -34.52
N ALA A 26 1.31 26.16 -33.53
CA ALA A 26 2.14 25.29 -32.73
C ALA A 26 2.32 23.97 -33.48
N THR A 27 3.55 23.63 -33.81
CA THR A 27 3.91 22.33 -34.39
C THR A 27 3.79 21.28 -33.28
N GLU A 28 2.79 20.42 -33.37
CA GLU A 28 2.61 19.27 -32.49
C GLU A 28 3.70 18.21 -32.75
N HIS A 29 4.39 17.81 -31.70
CA HIS A 29 5.10 16.53 -31.59
C HIS A 29 4.73 15.92 -30.23
N GLY A 30 3.50 15.45 -30.14
CA GLY A 30 2.93 14.78 -28.98
C GLY A 30 2.40 13.40 -29.34
N ILE A 31 3.25 12.48 -29.81
CA ILE A 31 2.89 11.07 -29.99
C ILE A 31 4.10 10.18 -29.70
N SER A 32 4.09 9.45 -28.56
CA SER A 32 4.53 8.04 -28.45
C SER A 32 4.72 7.55 -27.00
N VAL A 33 5.08 8.40 -26.04
CA VAL A 33 5.53 7.93 -24.70
C VAL A 33 4.41 7.26 -23.88
N ASP A 34 3.19 7.80 -23.89
CA ASP A 34 2.09 7.23 -23.10
C ASP A 34 1.57 5.90 -23.67
N SER A 35 1.57 5.74 -25.00
CA SER A 35 1.01 4.56 -25.66
C SER A 35 1.91 3.32 -25.52
N GLU A 36 3.23 3.51 -25.47
CA GLU A 36 4.21 2.44 -25.29
C GLU A 36 4.26 1.97 -23.83
N ARG A 37 4.20 2.90 -22.86
CA ARG A 37 4.12 2.61 -21.42
C ARG A 37 2.84 1.84 -21.06
N THR A 38 1.71 2.21 -21.66
CA THR A 38 0.42 1.55 -21.44
C THR A 38 0.41 0.12 -22.01
N ASN A 39 1.11 -0.13 -23.13
CA ASN A 39 1.27 -1.48 -23.68
C ASN A 39 2.13 -2.38 -22.79
N LEU A 40 3.22 -1.86 -22.22
CA LEU A 40 4.11 -2.63 -21.33
C LEU A 40 3.42 -3.03 -20.02
N LEU A 41 2.60 -2.15 -19.42
CA LEU A 41 1.88 -2.43 -18.18
C LEU A 41 0.68 -3.37 -18.37
N ASN A 42 0.01 -3.32 -19.53
CA ASN A 42 -1.17 -4.15 -19.82
C ASN A 42 -0.86 -5.63 -20.14
N HIS A 43 0.42 -6.01 -20.29
CA HIS A 43 0.81 -7.39 -20.61
C HIS A 43 1.24 -8.22 -19.40
N HIS A 44 1.25 -7.66 -18.20
CA HIS A 44 1.60 -8.39 -16.98
C HIS A 44 0.47 -8.32 -15.96
N THR A 45 -0.55 -9.15 -16.15
CA THR A 45 -1.52 -9.41 -15.08
C THR A 45 -0.86 -10.34 -14.06
N GLU A 46 -0.15 -9.78 -13.08
CA GLU A 46 0.32 -10.56 -11.93
C GLU A 46 -0.89 -11.02 -11.12
N LYS A 47 -1.19 -12.32 -11.22
CA LYS A 47 -2.15 -12.95 -10.32
C LYS A 47 -1.43 -13.20 -8.99
N HIS A 48 -1.41 -12.19 -8.12
CA HIS A 48 -1.14 -12.44 -6.70
C HIS A 48 -2.19 -13.42 -6.18
N PHE A 49 -1.80 -14.68 -6.08
CA PHE A 49 -2.69 -15.79 -5.76
C PHE A 49 -2.85 -15.86 -4.24
N THR A 50 -3.81 -15.09 -3.70
CA THR A 50 -4.23 -15.15 -2.29
C THR A 50 -4.70 -16.53 -1.85
N ALA A 51 -5.03 -17.41 -2.80
CA ALA A 51 -5.29 -18.80 -2.51
C ALA A 51 -4.07 -19.55 -1.95
N GLY A 52 -2.84 -19.04 -2.07
CA GLY A 52 -1.67 -19.61 -1.41
C GLY A 52 -1.73 -19.53 0.12
N GLU A 53 -2.21 -18.42 0.67
CA GLU A 53 -2.36 -18.22 2.11
C GLU A 53 -3.50 -19.08 2.67
N ILE A 54 -4.66 -19.04 2.01
CA ILE A 54 -5.82 -19.87 2.39
C ILE A 54 -5.47 -21.36 2.34
N VAL A 55 -4.77 -21.81 1.29
CA VAL A 55 -4.34 -23.21 1.18
C VAL A 55 -3.33 -23.56 2.27
N ARG A 56 -2.39 -22.66 2.59
CA ARG A 56 -1.42 -22.86 3.68
C ARG A 56 -2.14 -23.02 5.01
N ASP A 57 -3.08 -22.15 5.34
CA ASP A 57 -3.82 -22.19 6.61
C ASP A 57 -4.65 -23.47 6.74
N ILE A 58 -5.27 -23.91 5.63
CA ILE A 58 -5.98 -25.20 5.59
C ILE A 58 -5.01 -26.36 5.83
N ILE A 59 -3.85 -26.38 5.16
CA ILE A 59 -2.87 -27.46 5.32
C ILE A 59 -2.34 -27.52 6.75
N ILE A 60 -2.02 -26.38 7.35
CA ILE A 60 -1.58 -26.29 8.75
C ILE A 60 -2.70 -26.80 9.68
N GLY A 61 -3.93 -26.32 9.50
CA GLY A 61 -5.08 -26.73 10.30
C GLY A 61 -5.40 -28.23 10.20
N VAL A 62 -5.35 -28.81 9.01
CA VAL A 62 -5.53 -30.25 8.80
C VAL A 62 -4.38 -31.05 9.44
N SER A 63 -3.14 -30.57 9.32
CA SER A 63 -1.97 -31.24 9.89
C SER A 63 -2.05 -31.31 11.41
N ASP A 64 -2.42 -30.21 12.07
CA ASP A 64 -2.60 -30.16 13.52
C ASP A 64 -3.81 -30.99 13.96
N GLY A 65 -4.94 -30.84 13.26
CA GLY A 65 -6.19 -31.55 13.52
C GLY A 65 -6.12 -33.08 13.32
N LEU A 66 -5.10 -33.58 12.62
CA LEU A 66 -4.82 -35.01 12.53
C LEU A 66 -3.78 -35.45 13.55
N THR A 67 -2.70 -34.69 13.71
CA THR A 67 -1.54 -35.12 14.51
C THR A 67 -1.86 -35.15 16.01
N VAL A 68 -2.48 -34.08 16.53
CA VAL A 68 -2.73 -33.96 17.97
C VAL A 68 -3.80 -34.97 18.45
N PRO A 69 -4.97 -35.09 17.79
CA PRO A 69 -5.96 -36.09 18.21
C PRO A 69 -5.48 -37.53 18.02
N PHE A 70 -4.65 -37.80 17.01
CA PHE A 70 -4.05 -39.12 16.82
C PHE A 70 -3.08 -39.46 17.95
N ALA A 71 -2.16 -38.55 18.29
CA ALA A 71 -1.22 -38.74 19.39
C ALA A 71 -1.94 -38.93 20.73
N LEU A 72 -2.99 -38.13 20.98
CA LEU A 72 -3.83 -38.26 22.17
C LEU A 72 -4.50 -39.65 22.20
N ALA A 73 -5.13 -40.07 21.12
CA ALA A 73 -5.82 -41.36 21.05
C ALA A 73 -4.86 -42.55 21.20
N ALA A 74 -3.68 -42.48 20.58
CA ALA A 74 -2.63 -43.50 20.70
C ALA A 74 -2.10 -43.57 22.14
N GLY A 75 -1.84 -42.43 22.78
CA GLY A 75 -1.37 -42.36 24.16
C GLY A 75 -2.37 -42.93 25.16
N LEU A 76 -3.66 -42.57 25.04
CA LEU A 76 -4.71 -43.11 25.90
C LEU A 76 -4.93 -44.61 25.68
N SER A 77 -4.85 -45.07 24.42
CA SER A 77 -4.97 -46.50 24.10
C SER A 77 -3.81 -47.31 24.69
N GLY A 78 -2.58 -46.78 24.63
CA GLY A 78 -1.40 -47.40 25.26
C GLY A 78 -1.46 -47.42 26.80
N ALA A 79 -2.26 -46.56 27.41
CA ALA A 79 -2.51 -46.52 28.84
C ALA A 79 -3.67 -47.43 29.30
N ASN A 80 -4.14 -48.37 28.45
CA ASN A 80 -5.25 -49.28 28.74
C ASN A 80 -6.59 -48.57 29.09
N VAL A 81 -6.80 -47.35 28.60
CA VAL A 81 -8.06 -46.61 28.76
C VAL A 81 -9.15 -47.21 27.85
N THR A 82 -10.42 -47.17 28.28
CA THR A 82 -11.53 -47.70 27.49
C THR A 82 -11.75 -46.88 26.21
N SER A 83 -12.11 -47.54 25.10
CA SER A 83 -12.33 -46.88 23.81
C SER A 83 -13.39 -45.78 23.85
N SER A 84 -14.39 -45.92 24.72
CA SER A 84 -15.41 -44.88 24.95
C SER A 84 -14.81 -43.58 25.46
N ILE A 85 -13.83 -43.65 26.37
CA ILE A 85 -13.14 -42.47 26.92
C ILE A 85 -12.18 -41.89 25.88
N VAL A 86 -11.49 -42.74 25.12
CA VAL A 86 -10.60 -42.28 24.04
C VAL A 86 -11.39 -41.47 23.00
N LEU A 87 -12.57 -41.95 22.60
CA LEU A 87 -13.41 -41.27 21.62
C LEU A 87 -13.96 -39.94 22.14
N THR A 88 -14.50 -39.91 23.37
CA THR A 88 -15.05 -38.67 23.92
C THR A 88 -13.96 -37.63 24.17
N ALA A 89 -12.78 -38.05 24.63
CA ALA A 89 -11.62 -37.17 24.79
C ALA A 89 -11.14 -36.62 23.43
N GLY A 90 -11.03 -37.46 22.40
CA GLY A 90 -10.63 -37.04 21.06
C GLY A 90 -11.60 -36.04 20.43
N ILE A 91 -12.92 -36.25 20.56
CA ILE A 91 -13.92 -35.30 20.05
C ILE A 91 -13.85 -33.98 20.81
N ALA A 92 -13.70 -34.03 22.14
CA ALA A 92 -13.56 -32.82 22.95
C ALA A 92 -12.29 -32.04 22.58
N GLU A 93 -11.18 -32.72 22.36
CA GLU A 93 -9.92 -32.13 21.91
C GLU A 93 -10.05 -31.44 20.55
N VAL A 94 -10.64 -32.12 19.56
CA VAL A 94 -10.86 -31.53 18.23
C VAL A 94 -11.74 -30.29 18.31
N ALA A 95 -12.84 -30.34 19.09
CA ALA A 95 -13.73 -29.20 19.26
C ALA A 95 -13.02 -28.03 19.96
N ALA A 96 -12.27 -28.29 21.03
CA ALA A 96 -11.52 -27.28 21.76
C ALA A 96 -10.42 -26.66 20.87
N GLY A 97 -9.66 -27.48 20.16
CA GLY A 97 -8.62 -27.05 19.23
C GLY A 97 -9.17 -26.17 18.10
N ALA A 98 -10.26 -26.61 17.45
CA ALA A 98 -10.90 -25.85 16.38
C ALA A 98 -11.39 -24.46 16.85
N ILE A 99 -12.01 -24.39 18.03
CA ILE A 99 -12.45 -23.11 18.62
C ILE A 99 -11.25 -22.23 18.94
N SER A 100 -10.19 -22.80 19.55
CA SER A 100 -9.01 -22.06 19.93
C SER A 100 -8.28 -21.49 18.71
N MET A 101 -8.10 -22.27 17.64
CA MET A 101 -7.44 -21.81 16.41
C MET A 101 -8.30 -20.79 15.66
N GLY A 102 -9.61 -21.02 15.56
CA GLY A 102 -10.52 -20.07 14.92
C GLY A 102 -10.58 -18.72 15.63
N LEU A 103 -10.68 -18.74 16.96
CA LEU A 103 -10.65 -17.51 17.76
C LEU A 103 -9.27 -16.83 17.73
N GLY A 104 -8.20 -17.62 17.77
CA GLY A 104 -6.83 -17.12 17.66
C GLY A 104 -6.58 -16.39 16.35
N GLY A 105 -6.97 -17.00 15.22
CA GLY A 105 -6.87 -16.37 13.90
C GLY A 105 -7.73 -15.11 13.78
N TYR A 106 -8.97 -15.14 14.28
CA TYR A 106 -9.83 -13.95 14.28
C TYR A 106 -9.25 -12.79 15.11
N LEU A 107 -8.74 -13.08 16.32
CA LEU A 107 -8.15 -12.07 17.19
C LEU A 107 -6.86 -11.51 16.58
N ALA A 108 -6.04 -12.34 15.96
CA ALA A 108 -4.83 -11.91 15.25
C ALA A 108 -5.19 -10.96 14.09
N ALA A 109 -6.10 -11.37 13.20
CA ALA A 109 -6.54 -10.56 12.07
C ALA A 109 -7.18 -9.24 12.52
N LYS A 110 -7.99 -9.28 13.59
CA LYS A 110 -8.57 -8.07 14.17
C LYS A 110 -7.49 -7.15 14.76
N SER A 111 -6.52 -7.70 15.48
CA SER A 111 -5.43 -6.92 16.07
C SER A 111 -4.57 -6.27 15.00
N GLU A 112 -4.29 -6.96 13.90
CA GLU A 112 -3.55 -6.43 12.77
C GLU A 112 -4.32 -5.29 12.08
N ALA A 113 -5.63 -5.45 11.85
CA ALA A 113 -6.48 -4.41 11.29
C ALA A 113 -6.57 -3.17 12.20
N ASP A 114 -6.69 -3.37 13.51
CA ASP A 114 -6.69 -2.29 14.51
C ASP A 114 -5.33 -1.58 14.55
N ASN A 115 -4.23 -2.32 14.45
CA ASN A 115 -2.87 -1.77 14.40
C ASN A 115 -2.65 -0.95 13.13
N TYR A 116 -2.99 -1.49 11.96
CA TYR A 116 -2.90 -0.80 10.68
C TYR A 116 -3.67 0.52 10.70
N SER A 117 -4.90 0.51 11.24
CA SER A 117 -5.75 1.70 11.32
C SER A 117 -5.16 2.78 12.25
N ARG A 118 -4.49 2.36 13.33
CA ARG A 118 -3.80 3.27 14.25
C ARG A 118 -2.58 3.89 13.59
N GLU A 119 -1.77 3.08 12.91
CA GLU A 119 -0.57 3.54 12.22
C GLU A 119 -0.92 4.51 11.10
N LEU A 120 -1.94 4.19 10.30
CA LEU A 120 -2.47 5.08 9.27
C LEU A 120 -2.81 6.47 9.81
N LYS A 121 -3.47 6.51 10.97
CA LYS A 121 -3.85 7.78 11.62
C LYS A 121 -2.62 8.53 12.15
N ARG A 122 -1.65 7.81 12.72
CA ARG A 122 -0.40 8.39 13.26
C ARG A 122 0.41 9.03 12.13
N GLU A 123 0.69 8.28 11.07
CA GLU A 123 1.44 8.72 9.89
C GLU A 123 0.76 9.93 9.22
N GLN A 124 -0.57 9.91 9.10
CA GLN A 124 -1.32 11.05 8.58
C GLN A 124 -1.16 12.31 9.45
N GLU A 125 -1.12 12.17 10.77
CA GLU A 125 -0.90 13.29 11.69
C GLU A 125 0.54 13.82 11.61
N GLU A 126 1.53 12.94 11.46
CA GLU A 126 2.96 13.29 11.40
C GLU A 126 3.33 13.98 10.08
N ILE A 127 2.79 13.53 8.94
CA ILE A 127 2.95 14.22 7.65
C ILE A 127 2.47 15.68 7.73
N ILE A 128 1.48 15.98 8.55
CA ILE A 128 0.95 17.34 8.74
C ILE A 128 1.75 18.11 9.80
N ALA A 129 2.08 17.46 10.92
CA ALA A 129 2.70 18.10 12.07
C ALA A 129 4.19 18.38 11.87
N VAL A 130 4.91 17.46 11.24
CA VAL A 130 6.38 17.47 11.08
C VAL A 130 6.82 17.08 9.66
N PRO A 131 6.33 17.76 8.60
CA PRO A 131 6.55 17.36 7.20
C PRO A 131 8.02 17.29 6.77
N GLU A 132 8.91 18.07 7.38
CA GLU A 132 10.34 18.00 7.06
C GLU A 132 11.01 16.75 7.63
N THR A 133 10.55 16.28 8.80
CA THR A 133 11.03 15.03 9.42
C THR A 133 10.59 13.84 8.58
N GLU A 134 9.29 13.76 8.25
CA GLU A 134 8.76 12.69 7.41
C GLU A 134 9.42 12.65 6.02
N ALA A 135 9.77 13.81 5.47
CA ALA A 135 10.44 13.86 4.17
C ALA A 135 11.89 13.35 4.26
N ALA A 136 12.54 13.53 5.41
CA ALA A 136 13.86 12.95 5.67
C ALA A 136 13.77 11.43 5.83
N GLU A 137 12.70 10.91 6.44
CA GLU A 137 12.48 9.45 6.55
C GLU A 137 12.29 8.79 5.18
N VAL A 138 11.49 9.39 4.29
CA VAL A 138 11.37 8.92 2.88
C VAL A 138 12.74 8.93 2.19
N ALA A 139 13.53 9.98 2.39
CA ALA A 139 14.87 10.07 1.82
C ALA A 139 15.81 8.98 2.35
N GLU A 140 15.72 8.65 3.64
CA GLU A 140 16.47 7.57 4.27
C GLU A 140 16.06 6.19 3.73
N ILE A 141 14.76 5.92 3.61
CA ILE A 141 14.24 4.69 2.99
C ILE A 141 14.81 4.53 1.57
N LEU A 142 14.74 5.57 0.74
CA LEU A 142 15.26 5.53 -0.62
C LEU A 142 16.79 5.37 -0.66
N ALA A 143 17.51 5.96 0.28
CA ALA A 143 18.96 5.80 0.41
C ALA A 143 19.37 4.37 0.79
N GLU A 144 18.58 3.66 1.61
CA GLU A 144 18.83 2.25 1.94
C GLU A 144 18.72 1.33 0.73
N TYR A 145 17.84 1.67 -0.22
CA TYR A 145 17.78 1.00 -1.53
C TYR A 145 18.97 1.35 -2.45
N GLY A 146 19.92 2.16 -1.98
CA GLY A 146 21.13 2.57 -2.72
C GLY A 146 20.94 3.75 -3.67
N ILE A 147 19.77 4.40 -3.64
CA ILE A 147 19.45 5.54 -4.50
C ILE A 147 20.25 6.76 -4.02
N GLN A 148 20.88 7.47 -4.95
CA GLN A 148 21.74 8.61 -4.60
C GLN A 148 20.92 9.87 -4.28
N PRO A 149 21.45 10.82 -3.47
CA PRO A 149 20.71 12.01 -3.06
C PRO A 149 20.14 12.87 -4.19
N HIS A 150 20.87 12.97 -5.31
CA HIS A 150 20.42 13.73 -6.47
C HIS A 150 19.27 13.03 -7.24
N GLU A 151 19.08 11.73 -7.04
CA GLU A 151 18.07 10.90 -7.71
C GLU A 151 16.77 10.84 -6.91
N TYR A 152 16.85 10.67 -5.59
CA TYR A 152 15.64 10.61 -4.75
C TYR A 152 15.10 11.99 -4.36
N ALA A 153 15.89 13.06 -4.34
CA ALA A 153 15.41 14.39 -3.93
C ALA A 153 14.23 14.90 -4.79
N PRO A 154 14.21 14.73 -6.13
CA PRO A 154 13.04 15.04 -6.94
C PRO A 154 11.81 14.18 -6.60
N VAL A 155 12.02 12.90 -6.23
CA VAL A 155 10.96 11.96 -5.85
C VAL A 155 10.31 12.38 -4.53
N VAL A 156 11.11 12.68 -3.50
CA VAL A 156 10.63 13.21 -2.21
C VAL A 156 9.81 14.49 -2.44
N ASN A 157 10.31 15.42 -3.26
CA ASN A 157 9.59 16.65 -3.58
C ASN A 157 8.29 16.43 -4.35
N ALA A 158 8.20 15.37 -5.16
CA ALA A 158 6.97 14.99 -5.85
C ALA A 158 5.95 14.38 -4.87
N LEU A 159 6.39 13.49 -3.96
CA LEU A 159 5.56 12.91 -2.91
C LEU A 159 4.99 13.98 -1.99
N ARG A 160 5.79 14.98 -1.60
CA ARG A 160 5.34 16.14 -0.81
C ARG A 160 4.16 16.91 -1.42
N LYS A 161 4.01 16.88 -2.75
CA LYS A 161 2.90 17.53 -3.46
C LYS A 161 1.64 16.66 -3.56
N ASN A 162 1.76 15.37 -3.26
CA ASN A 162 0.66 14.41 -3.27
C ASN A 162 0.61 13.65 -1.94
N PRO A 163 -0.09 14.21 -0.92
CA PRO A 163 -0.13 13.63 0.43
C PRO A 163 -0.65 12.20 0.47
N GLN A 164 -1.57 11.81 -0.42
CA GLN A 164 -2.07 10.43 -0.47
C GLN A 164 -0.98 9.46 -0.92
N ALA A 165 -0.27 9.79 -2.02
CA ALA A 165 0.82 8.93 -2.50
C ALA A 165 2.00 8.87 -1.53
N TRP A 166 2.24 9.95 -0.79
CA TRP A 166 3.24 9.97 0.28
C TRP A 166 2.81 9.07 1.45
N LEU A 167 1.57 9.21 1.94
CA LEU A 167 1.03 8.35 2.99
C LEU A 167 1.05 6.88 2.56
N ASP A 168 0.62 6.56 1.34
CA ASP A 168 0.63 5.19 0.83
C ASP A 168 2.06 4.62 0.74
N PHE A 169 3.05 5.45 0.38
CA PHE A 169 4.45 5.06 0.39
C PHE A 169 4.95 4.77 1.82
N MET A 170 4.70 5.69 2.76
CA MET A 170 5.08 5.53 4.17
C MET A 170 4.38 4.34 4.81
N MET A 171 3.11 4.09 4.49
CA MET A 171 2.38 2.94 5.01
C MET A 171 2.92 1.61 4.49
N ASN A 172 3.39 1.54 3.24
CA ASN A 172 3.95 0.31 2.70
C ASN A 172 5.38 0.05 3.19
N GLU A 173 6.24 1.08 3.20
CA GLU A 173 7.65 0.93 3.56
C GLU A 173 7.88 1.04 5.08
N GLY A 174 7.10 1.87 5.78
CA GLY A 174 7.17 2.10 7.22
C GLY A 174 6.63 0.93 8.04
N ILE A 175 5.53 0.30 7.61
CA ILE A 175 5.02 -0.93 8.26
C ILE A 175 6.03 -2.08 8.14
N MET A 176 6.79 -2.15 7.05
CA MET A 176 7.81 -3.20 6.86
C MET A 176 9.03 -3.06 7.78
N LYS A 177 9.22 -1.89 8.42
CA LYS A 177 10.34 -1.61 9.34
C LYS A 177 9.97 -1.65 10.83
N SER A 178 8.67 -1.63 11.15
CA SER A 178 8.09 -1.62 12.51
C SER A 178 7.91 -3.04 13.06
#